data_AF-A0A816WH33-F1
#
_entry.id   AF-A0A816WH33-F1
#
_cell.length_a   1.000
_cell.length_b   1.000
_cell.length_c   1.000
_cell.angle_alpha   90.00
_cell.angle_beta   90.00
_cell.angle_gamma   90.00
#
_symmetry.space_group_name_H-M   'P 1'
#
loop_
_entity.id
_entity.type
_entity.pdbx_description
1 polymer ?
#
loop_
_entity_poly.entity_id
_entity_poly.type
_entity_poly.pdbx_seq_one_letter_code
_entity_poly.pdbx_strand_id
1 'polypeptide(L)'
;MSYLKKVFQKKSIDENISYINSTHGKSQLILRGARFCIKQKNLNSTLWRCVKSNCSASISISKNNTILRKNENHNHLTDPSEIKMLELRHKLKQEAQTTSAPIDRIVEISYSHMITTQTITDSIVKFPTLKTLKNTVSGKRGLIFASIDDIKYLAYQKFWYADGTFYTSPSIFYQIYSIHAFDEGLSTPCVYALLADKSEETYYDLFSTLIKNIIEISNMIKLEYITIDFEAAVKNVFYKHYPHIQVKGCLFHYGKALFRNFVKLNLKTPFQEDESLRNWFRSFAAIALLPETDMEEASQYLRTTKPLLYERQIDSFLEYHDRTYGIQSSFPPKMYNHYRNLNPRTINYLEGRHNKWKKRAIKPHNDIYACIDMFKDEQLLPM
;
A
#
# COMPACT_ATOMS: atom_id res chain seq x y z
N MET A 1 64.55 33.22 20.03
CA MET A 1 63.80 31.94 20.14
C MET A 1 62.38 32.27 20.54
N SER A 2 61.48 32.38 19.57
CA SER A 2 60.61 31.25 19.17
C SER A 2 59.57 30.99 20.26
N TYR A 3 58.33 31.44 20.10
CA TYR A 3 57.28 30.80 19.29
C TYR A 3 56.18 30.27 20.23
N LEU A 4 54.97 30.78 19.98
CA LEU A 4 53.67 30.09 20.08
C LEU A 4 52.87 30.06 21.39
N LYS A 5 51.89 30.98 21.38
CA LYS A 5 50.44 30.76 21.62
C LYS A 5 49.88 31.03 23.02
N LYS A 6 49.54 32.31 23.24
CA LYS A 6 48.16 32.69 23.60
C LYS A 6 47.21 32.27 22.46
N VAL A 7 45.93 32.11 22.80
CA VAL A 7 44.76 31.81 21.93
C VAL A 7 44.37 30.33 21.86
N PHE A 8 43.54 29.91 22.82
CA PHE A 8 42.29 29.22 22.48
C PHE A 8 41.16 29.83 23.33
N GLN A 9 40.76 31.06 22.97
CA GLN A 9 39.39 31.50 23.20
C GLN A 9 38.46 30.62 22.36
N LYS A 10 37.32 30.25 22.97
CA LYS A 10 36.04 29.83 22.37
C LYS A 10 36.10 29.28 20.93
N LYS A 11 35.87 27.99 20.80
CA LYS A 11 34.89 27.52 19.81
C LYS A 11 33.67 27.01 20.55
N SER A 12 32.76 27.94 20.83
CA SER A 12 31.33 27.65 20.79
C SER A 12 31.06 27.06 19.40
N ILE A 13 31.03 25.73 19.32
CA ILE A 13 30.25 25.11 18.26
C ILE A 13 28.83 25.37 18.70
N ASP A 14 28.12 26.23 17.96
CA ASP A 14 26.68 26.43 18.12
C ASP A 14 26.00 25.06 18.08
N GLU A 15 25.72 24.51 19.27
CA GLU A 15 24.81 23.39 19.40
C GLU A 15 23.41 23.97 19.15
N ASN A 16 22.99 23.97 17.88
CA ASN A 16 21.66 24.45 17.48
C ASN A 16 20.58 23.63 18.20
N ILE A 17 20.12 24.18 19.32
CA ILE A 17 18.93 23.77 20.06
C ILE A 17 17.75 24.39 19.33
N SER A 18 16.90 23.56 18.72
CA SER A 18 15.62 24.02 18.19
C SER A 18 14.46 23.40 18.97
N TYR A 19 13.35 24.13 19.01
CA TYR A 19 12.14 23.70 19.70
C TYR A 19 11.02 23.54 18.69
N ILE A 20 10.30 22.42 18.79
CA ILE A 20 9.11 22.16 17.98
C ILE A 20 7.96 21.74 18.87
N ASN A 21 6.72 21.95 18.42
CA ASN A 21 5.55 21.42 19.11
C ASN A 21 5.13 20.08 18.50
N SER A 22 4.87 19.09 19.36
CA SER A 22 4.30 17.81 18.94
C SER A 22 2.89 17.96 18.37
N THR A 23 2.36 16.89 17.75
CA THR A 23 0.99 16.82 17.23
C THR A 23 -0.08 17.16 18.29
N HIS A 24 0.23 16.93 19.56
CA HIS A 24 -0.64 17.23 20.71
C HIS A 24 -0.27 18.54 21.44
N GLY A 25 0.54 19.42 20.82
CA GLY A 25 0.86 20.76 21.35
C GLY A 25 1.91 20.80 22.46
N LYS A 26 2.49 19.67 22.86
CA LYS A 26 3.58 19.63 23.85
C LYS A 26 4.92 20.01 23.20
N SER A 27 5.69 20.87 23.86
CA SER A 27 7.03 21.27 23.41
C SER A 27 8.00 20.08 23.41
N GLN A 28 8.78 19.99 22.34
CA GLN A 28 9.86 19.03 22.12
C GLN A 28 11.14 19.79 21.77
N LEU A 29 12.25 19.24 22.21
CA LEU A 29 13.59 19.73 21.95
C LEU A 29 14.23 18.89 20.85
N ILE A 30 14.88 19.54 19.89
CA ILE A 30 15.74 18.93 18.88
C ILE A 30 17.19 19.28 19.20
N LEU A 31 18.02 18.25 19.29
CA LEU A 31 19.47 18.42 19.39
C LEU A 31 20.15 17.33 18.54
N ARG A 32 21.02 17.72 17.61
CA ARG A 32 21.86 16.81 16.80
C ARG A 32 21.10 15.65 16.14
N GLY A 33 19.91 15.90 15.60
CA GLY A 33 19.12 14.84 14.95
C GLY A 33 18.32 13.94 15.90
N ALA A 34 18.28 14.24 17.21
CA ALA A 34 17.49 13.51 18.19
C ALA A 34 16.36 14.37 18.78
N ARG A 35 15.23 13.70 19.08
CA ARG A 35 14.04 14.32 19.70
C ARG A 35 13.95 14.02 21.18
N PHE A 36 13.67 15.05 21.96
CA PHE A 36 13.46 14.95 23.39
C PHE A 36 12.12 15.55 23.83
N CYS A 37 11.45 14.91 24.78
CA CYS A 37 10.25 15.42 25.44
C CYS A 37 10.55 15.80 26.89
N ILE A 38 9.75 16.70 27.45
CA ILE A 38 9.90 17.15 28.83
C ILE A 38 9.63 15.99 29.78
N LYS A 39 10.62 15.65 30.61
CA LYS A 39 10.50 14.70 31.71
C LYS A 39 10.14 15.41 33.02
N GLN A 40 10.81 16.53 33.32
CA GLN A 40 10.64 17.26 34.57
C GLN A 40 11.00 18.74 34.38
N LYS A 41 10.24 19.64 35.03
CA LYS A 41 10.55 21.07 35.10
C LYS A 41 10.92 21.42 36.53
N ASN A 42 12.11 22.00 36.73
CA ASN A 42 12.59 22.53 38.00
C ASN A 42 12.62 24.07 37.94
N LEU A 43 12.78 24.72 39.10
CA LEU A 43 12.84 26.19 39.21
C LEU A 43 13.83 26.85 38.24
N ASN A 44 14.99 26.23 37.99
CA ASN A 44 16.06 26.81 37.16
C ASN A 44 16.45 25.95 35.95
N SER A 45 15.80 24.80 35.73
CA SER A 45 16.18 23.87 34.67
C SER A 45 15.03 22.99 34.21
N THR A 46 15.01 22.62 32.94
CA THR A 46 14.11 21.60 32.38
C THR A 46 14.92 20.35 32.02
N LEU A 47 14.48 19.19 32.50
CA LEU A 47 15.01 17.88 32.13
C LEU A 47 14.17 17.31 30.98
N TRP A 48 14.87 16.97 29.90
CA TRP A 48 14.35 16.41 28.66
C TRP A 48 14.83 14.96 28.52
N ARG A 49 13.97 14.05 28.08
CA ARG A 49 14.31 12.64 27.79
C ARG A 49 14.03 12.31 26.33
N CYS A 50 14.76 11.36 25.76
CA CYS A 50 14.49 10.92 24.39
C CYS A 50 13.05 10.39 24.25
N VAL A 51 12.44 10.66 23.08
CA VAL A 51 11.06 10.26 22.77
C VAL A 51 10.92 8.75 22.53
N LYS A 52 11.98 8.08 22.05
CA LYS A 52 11.93 6.63 21.78
C LYS A 52 11.82 5.82 23.07
N SER A 53 10.98 4.78 23.05
CA SER A 53 10.84 3.82 24.15
C SER A 53 12.18 3.13 24.40
N ASN A 54 12.48 2.84 25.67
CA ASN A 54 13.72 2.17 26.11
C ASN A 54 15.03 2.92 25.80
N CYS A 55 14.99 4.20 25.43
CA CYS A 55 16.18 5.04 25.27
C CYS A 55 16.51 5.79 26.56
N SER A 56 17.78 5.76 26.98
CA SER A 56 18.31 6.40 28.18
C SER A 56 18.81 7.83 27.98
N ALA A 57 18.86 8.31 26.74
CA ALA A 57 19.36 9.64 26.43
C ALA A 57 18.50 10.74 27.08
N SER A 58 19.16 11.71 27.72
CA SER A 58 18.51 12.79 28.45
C SER A 58 19.38 14.04 28.53
N ILE A 59 18.75 15.21 28.53
CA ILE A 59 19.42 16.51 28.52
C ILE A 59 18.75 17.42 29.54
N SER A 60 19.53 18.12 30.35
CA SER A 60 19.05 19.19 31.23
C SER A 60 19.46 20.54 30.67
N ILE A 61 18.49 21.43 30.48
CA ILE A 61 18.68 22.79 29.94
C ILE A 61 18.27 23.82 30.99
N SER A 62 19.07 24.86 31.19
CA SER A 62 18.76 25.98 32.08
C SER A 62 17.68 26.90 31.49
N LYS A 63 17.13 27.82 32.30
CA LYS A 63 16.22 28.87 31.81
C LYS A 63 16.82 29.74 30.70
N ASN A 64 18.15 29.87 30.64
CA ASN A 64 18.87 30.68 29.65
C ASN A 64 19.31 29.85 28.43
N ASN A 65 18.65 28.71 28.16
CA ASN A 65 18.98 27.78 27.06
C ASN A 65 20.40 27.20 27.11
N THR A 66 21.06 27.20 28.26
CA THR A 66 22.37 26.56 28.42
C THR A 66 22.22 25.10 28.83
N ILE A 67 22.94 24.19 28.16
CA ILE A 67 22.94 22.77 28.52
C ILE A 67 23.71 22.60 29.83
N LEU A 68 23.04 22.09 30.86
CA LEU A 68 23.58 21.85 32.19
C LEU A 68 24.19 20.45 32.31
N ARG A 69 23.52 19.43 31.74
CA ARG A 69 23.95 18.03 31.71
C ARG A 69 23.41 17.35 30.46
N LYS A 70 24.20 16.46 29.84
CA LYS A 70 23.75 15.67 28.69
C LYS A 70 24.23 14.22 28.75
N ASN A 71 23.33 13.31 28.43
CA ASN A 71 23.60 11.92 28.11
C ASN A 71 23.12 11.68 26.67
N GLU A 72 24.05 11.63 25.73
CA GLU A 72 23.80 11.48 24.28
C GLU A 72 23.88 10.00 23.83
N ASN A 73 23.94 9.04 24.76
CA ASN A 73 23.97 7.63 24.41
C ASN A 73 22.59 7.14 23.98
N HIS A 74 22.38 7.08 22.67
CA HIS A 74 21.21 6.50 22.03
C HIS A 74 21.45 5.02 21.69
N ASN A 75 20.49 4.17 22.00
CA ASN A 75 20.48 2.76 21.58
C ASN A 75 19.71 2.54 20.26
N HIS A 76 19.50 3.62 19.51
CA HIS A 76 18.80 3.63 18.24
C HIS A 76 19.49 4.62 17.30
N LEU A 77 19.38 4.39 15.99
CA LEU A 77 19.81 5.37 14.99
C LEU A 77 18.88 6.60 15.06
N THR A 78 19.46 7.78 14.93
CA THR A 78 18.74 9.05 14.78
C THR A 78 18.50 9.28 13.29
N ASP A 79 17.25 9.46 12.86
CA ASP A 79 16.91 9.75 11.46
C ASP A 79 16.74 11.26 11.25
N PRO A 80 17.69 11.94 10.58
CA PRO A 80 17.61 13.37 10.29
C PRO A 80 16.40 13.74 9.42
N SER A 81 15.87 12.79 8.66
CA SER A 81 14.74 12.96 7.73
C SER A 81 13.43 13.13 8.48
N GLU A 82 13.25 12.39 9.58
CA GLU A 82 12.09 12.52 10.47
C GLU A 82 12.00 13.93 11.08
N ILE A 83 13.15 14.53 11.41
CA ILE A 83 13.21 15.89 11.97
C ILE A 83 12.90 16.95 10.92
N LYS A 84 13.50 16.84 9.73
CA LYS A 84 13.20 17.75 8.61
C LYS A 84 11.70 17.75 8.28
N MET A 85 11.07 16.58 8.29
CA MET A 85 9.61 16.46 8.07
C MET A 85 8.78 17.07 9.20
N LEU A 86 9.24 17.01 10.44
CA LEU A 86 8.57 17.64 11.57
C LEU A 86 8.71 19.16 11.56
N GLU A 87 9.89 19.67 11.23
CA GLU A 87 10.13 21.11 11.04
C GLU A 87 9.26 21.66 9.91
N LEU A 88 9.14 20.92 8.79
CA LEU A 88 8.24 21.25 7.70
C LEU A 88 6.78 21.31 8.17
N ARG A 89 6.29 20.27 8.87
CA ARG A 89 4.91 20.28 9.40
C ARG A 89 4.67 21.43 10.36
N HIS A 90 5.65 21.77 11.19
CA HIS A 90 5.56 22.89 12.11
C HIS A 90 5.42 24.22 11.35
N LYS A 91 6.27 24.43 10.34
CA LYS A 91 6.23 25.60 9.46
C LYS A 91 4.90 25.71 8.71
N LEU A 92 4.43 24.61 8.10
CA LEU A 92 3.14 24.55 7.43
C LEU A 92 1.98 24.89 8.36
N LYS A 93 2.03 24.43 9.62
CA LYS A 93 1.00 24.74 10.62
C LYS A 93 1.01 26.21 11.02
N GLN A 94 2.18 26.84 11.14
CA GLN A 94 2.28 28.27 11.38
C GLN A 94 1.77 29.07 10.18
N GLU A 95 2.22 28.74 8.96
CA GLU A 95 1.81 29.43 7.73
C GLU A 95 0.31 29.32 7.47
N ALA A 96 -0.28 28.15 7.72
CA ALA A 96 -1.73 27.94 7.61
C ALA A 96 -2.54 28.73 8.67
N GLN A 97 -1.93 29.13 9.78
CA GLN A 97 -2.56 29.97 10.79
C GLN A 97 -2.42 31.47 10.49
N THR A 98 -1.39 31.87 9.74
CA THR A 98 -1.08 33.27 9.47
C THR A 98 -1.50 33.75 8.09
N THR A 99 -1.81 32.84 7.16
CA THR A 99 -2.11 33.18 5.77
C THR A 99 -3.53 32.80 5.37
N SER A 100 -4.17 33.64 4.56
CA SER A 100 -5.48 33.37 3.93
C SER A 100 -5.36 32.62 2.59
N ALA A 101 -4.16 32.14 2.26
CA ALA A 101 -3.92 31.41 1.02
C ALA A 101 -4.53 30.00 1.12
N PRO A 102 -5.03 29.43 0.01
CA PRO A 102 -5.51 28.06 0.03
C PRO A 102 -4.36 27.08 0.37
N ILE A 103 -4.70 26.04 1.14
CA ILE A 103 -3.77 25.14 1.82
C ILE A 103 -2.80 24.45 0.84
N ASP A 104 -3.27 24.14 -0.36
CA ASP A 104 -2.49 23.55 -1.45
C ASP A 104 -1.30 24.43 -1.85
N ARG A 105 -1.50 25.75 -1.93
CA ARG A 105 -0.45 26.72 -2.29
C ARG A 105 0.59 26.88 -1.18
N ILE A 106 0.14 26.86 0.08
CA ILE A 106 1.04 26.91 1.26
C ILE A 106 1.95 25.68 1.27
N VAL A 107 1.37 24.50 1.05
CA VAL A 107 2.11 23.24 0.97
C VAL A 107 3.09 23.25 -0.20
N GLU A 108 2.66 23.71 -1.39
CA GLU A 108 3.51 23.78 -2.59
C GLU A 108 4.76 24.67 -2.39
N ILE A 109 4.59 25.86 -1.82
CA ILE A 109 5.69 26.80 -1.57
C ILE A 109 6.68 26.22 -0.56
N SER A 110 6.18 25.65 0.54
CA SER A 110 7.01 25.10 1.61
C SER A 110 7.81 23.88 1.16
N TYR A 111 7.22 22.97 0.36
CA TYR A 111 7.94 21.84 -0.23
C TYR A 111 8.96 22.29 -1.30
N SER A 112 8.61 23.26 -2.14
CA SER A 112 9.53 23.78 -3.17
C SER A 112 10.77 24.40 -2.54
N HIS A 113 10.63 25.11 -1.43
CA HIS A 113 11.76 25.71 -0.71
C HIS A 113 12.69 24.66 -0.04
N MET A 114 12.15 23.49 0.36
CA MET A 114 12.94 22.37 0.88
C MET A 114 13.80 21.70 -0.18
N ILE A 115 13.31 21.62 -1.43
CA ILE A 115 14.05 21.00 -2.54
C ILE A 115 15.26 21.87 -2.91
N THR A 116 15.11 23.19 -2.91
CA THR A 116 16.15 24.14 -3.37
C THR A 116 17.33 24.29 -2.40
N THR A 117 17.20 23.89 -1.12
CA THR A 117 18.22 24.15 -0.08
C THR A 117 19.22 23.01 0.17
N GLN A 118 19.16 21.92 -0.60
CA GLN A 118 20.05 20.73 -0.62
C GLN A 118 20.77 20.33 0.70
N THR A 119 20.31 19.25 1.31
CA THR A 119 21.12 18.12 1.82
C THR A 119 20.22 16.88 1.90
N ILE A 120 19.74 16.45 0.73
CA ILE A 120 19.22 15.11 0.49
C ILE A 120 19.77 14.73 -0.89
N THR A 121 21.04 14.35 -0.91
CA THR A 121 21.65 13.67 -2.04
C THR A 121 21.39 12.18 -1.89
N ASP A 122 20.68 11.63 -2.87
CA ASP A 122 20.76 10.25 -3.37
C ASP A 122 20.17 9.08 -2.57
N SER A 123 19.43 9.28 -1.48
CA SER A 123 18.81 8.14 -0.77
C SER A 123 17.38 8.34 -0.28
N ILE A 124 16.76 9.48 -0.56
CA ILE A 124 15.35 9.70 -0.26
C ILE A 124 14.71 10.26 -1.52
N VAL A 125 14.00 9.38 -2.21
CA VAL A 125 12.79 9.77 -2.94
C VAL A 125 13.09 10.52 -4.25
N LYS A 126 13.45 9.75 -5.29
CA LYS A 126 12.82 9.98 -6.60
C LYS A 126 11.32 9.66 -6.46
N PHE A 127 10.58 10.45 -5.69
CA PHE A 127 9.15 10.61 -5.94
C PHE A 127 8.92 11.88 -6.72
N PRO A 128 7.85 11.87 -7.53
CA PRO A 128 7.41 13.06 -8.21
C PRO A 128 7.10 14.19 -7.22
N THR A 129 7.25 15.43 -7.66
CA THR A 129 6.90 16.62 -6.88
C THR A 129 5.40 16.65 -6.56
N LEU A 130 4.94 17.48 -5.61
CA LEU A 130 3.51 17.74 -5.40
C LEU A 130 2.76 18.17 -6.66
N LYS A 131 3.49 18.69 -7.66
CA LYS A 131 2.97 18.98 -8.99
C LYS A 131 2.49 17.73 -9.73
N THR A 132 3.07 16.57 -9.43
CA THR A 132 2.66 15.26 -9.94
C THR A 132 1.62 14.56 -9.07
N LEU A 133 1.24 15.15 -7.92
CA LEU A 133 0.04 14.76 -7.16
C LEU A 133 -1.25 15.35 -7.76
N LYS A 134 -1.16 16.12 -8.85
CA LYS A 134 -2.31 16.42 -9.70
C LYS A 134 -2.36 15.38 -10.82
N ASN A 135 -3.24 14.41 -10.66
CA ASN A 135 -4.35 14.23 -11.60
C ASN A 135 -5.46 13.49 -10.88
N THR A 136 -6.57 14.21 -10.77
CA THR A 136 -7.81 13.78 -10.19
C THR A 136 -8.29 12.54 -10.93
N VAL A 137 -8.39 11.42 -10.22
CA VAL A 137 -9.17 10.28 -10.69
C VAL A 137 -10.64 10.73 -10.63
N SER A 138 -11.22 11.07 -11.78
CA SER A 138 -12.65 11.36 -11.96
C SER A 138 -13.17 12.58 -11.17
N GLY A 139 -12.36 13.62 -10.94
CA GLY A 139 -12.77 14.70 -10.04
C GLY A 139 -12.74 14.33 -8.54
N LYS A 140 -12.34 13.10 -8.20
CA LYS A 140 -12.19 12.56 -6.84
C LYS A 140 -10.72 12.45 -6.42
N ARG A 141 -10.48 12.34 -5.11
CA ARG A 141 -9.13 12.21 -4.53
C ARG A 141 -8.54 10.84 -4.87
N GLY A 142 -7.50 10.81 -5.72
CA GLY A 142 -6.75 9.60 -6.02
C GLY A 142 -5.25 9.90 -6.10
N LEU A 143 -4.41 9.02 -5.58
CA LEU A 143 -2.94 9.16 -5.64
C LEU A 143 -2.31 7.87 -6.13
N ILE A 144 -1.38 7.96 -7.07
CA ILE A 144 -0.64 6.81 -7.63
C ILE A 144 0.83 6.95 -7.26
N PHE A 145 1.42 5.86 -6.77
CA PHE A 145 2.78 5.76 -6.29
C PHE A 145 3.52 4.67 -7.06
N ALA A 146 4.57 5.04 -7.78
CA ALA A 146 5.47 4.13 -8.47
C ALA A 146 6.83 4.81 -8.68
N SER A 147 7.92 4.04 -8.60
CA SER A 147 9.23 4.54 -9.04
C SER A 147 9.38 4.40 -10.56
N ILE A 148 10.30 5.17 -11.16
CA ILE A 148 10.59 5.03 -12.60
C ILE A 148 11.07 3.62 -12.93
N ASP A 149 11.85 3.02 -12.02
CA ASP A 149 12.41 1.67 -12.21
C ASP A 149 11.31 0.62 -12.13
N ASP A 150 10.35 0.76 -11.21
CA ASP A 150 9.18 -0.12 -11.13
C ASP A 150 8.29 -0.02 -12.37
N ILE A 151 8.09 1.20 -12.90
CA ILE A 151 7.33 1.43 -14.13
C ILE A 151 8.00 0.75 -15.32
N LYS A 152 9.32 0.91 -15.45
CA LYS A 152 10.10 0.23 -16.48
C LYS A 152 10.00 -1.28 -16.32
N TYR A 153 10.25 -1.79 -15.13
CA TYR A 153 10.16 -3.22 -14.84
C TYR A 153 8.79 -3.76 -15.22
N LEU A 154 7.71 -3.15 -14.74
CA LEU A 154 6.33 -3.54 -15.02
C LEU A 154 6.01 -3.53 -16.53
N ALA A 155 6.57 -2.59 -17.30
CA ALA A 155 6.38 -2.50 -18.75
C ALA A 155 6.89 -3.73 -19.52
N TYR A 156 7.96 -4.37 -19.03
CA TYR A 156 8.53 -5.58 -19.63
C TYR A 156 7.82 -6.87 -19.19
N GLN A 157 6.90 -6.79 -18.24
CA GLN A 157 6.25 -7.95 -17.65
C GLN A 157 4.96 -8.29 -18.40
N LYS A 158 4.81 -9.58 -18.73
CA LYS A 158 3.63 -10.10 -19.44
C LYS A 158 2.42 -10.31 -18.51
N PHE A 159 2.69 -10.54 -17.23
CA PHE A 159 1.69 -10.96 -16.25
C PHE A 159 1.63 -9.98 -15.10
N TRP A 160 0.50 -9.30 -14.98
CA TRP A 160 0.24 -8.39 -13.86
C TRP A 160 -0.76 -9.00 -12.89
N TYR A 161 -0.68 -8.59 -11.64
CA TYR A 161 -1.55 -9.04 -10.57
C TYR A 161 -1.96 -7.84 -9.76
N ALA A 162 -3.25 -7.68 -9.51
CA ALA A 162 -3.74 -6.53 -8.77
C ALA A 162 -4.76 -6.92 -7.71
N ASP A 163 -4.70 -6.25 -6.57
CA ASP A 163 -5.60 -6.48 -5.45
C ASP A 163 -5.79 -5.21 -4.61
N GLY A 164 -6.95 -5.11 -3.96
CA GLY A 164 -7.34 -3.99 -3.11
C GLY A 164 -7.42 -4.36 -1.63
N THR A 165 -6.91 -3.49 -0.75
CA THR A 165 -7.01 -3.63 0.71
C THR A 165 -7.58 -2.39 1.38
N PHE A 166 -8.44 -2.61 2.38
CA PHE A 166 -9.24 -1.56 3.04
C PHE A 166 -8.69 -1.16 4.41
N TYR A 167 -8.31 -2.14 5.22
CA TYR A 167 -8.04 -1.94 6.65
C TYR A 167 -6.91 -0.94 6.91
N THR A 168 -5.89 -0.99 6.06
CA THR A 168 -4.70 -0.13 6.16
C THR A 168 -4.81 1.14 5.35
N SER A 169 -5.87 1.31 4.56
CA SER A 169 -6.09 2.53 3.76
C SER A 169 -6.33 3.73 4.67
N PRO A 170 -5.74 4.90 4.39
CA PRO A 170 -6.07 6.12 5.11
C PRO A 170 -7.55 6.44 5.03
N SER A 171 -8.12 6.98 6.11
CA SER A 171 -9.57 7.22 6.22
C SER A 171 -10.16 8.14 5.13
N ILE A 172 -9.32 8.93 4.47
CA ILE A 172 -9.72 9.80 3.35
C ILE A 172 -9.81 9.06 2.00
N PHE A 173 -9.38 7.80 1.95
CA PHE A 173 -9.43 6.93 0.78
C PHE A 173 -10.16 5.64 1.11
N TYR A 174 -10.88 5.10 0.14
CA TYR A 174 -11.63 3.86 0.33
C TYR A 174 -10.72 2.64 0.39
N GLN A 175 -9.67 2.61 -0.43
CA GLN A 175 -8.75 1.47 -0.50
C GLN A 175 -7.34 1.87 -0.92
N ILE A 176 -6.38 1.01 -0.55
CA ILE A 176 -5.10 0.89 -1.23
C ILE A 176 -5.26 -0.20 -2.29
N TYR A 177 -4.93 0.11 -3.53
CA TYR A 177 -4.89 -0.83 -4.64
C TYR A 177 -3.45 -1.04 -5.08
N SER A 178 -2.98 -2.28 -5.12
CA SER A 178 -1.58 -2.60 -5.45
C SER A 178 -1.51 -3.41 -6.74
N ILE A 179 -0.59 -3.04 -7.63
CA ILE A 179 -0.31 -3.75 -8.89
C ILE A 179 1.11 -4.30 -8.82
N HIS A 180 1.23 -5.60 -9.07
CA HIS A 180 2.44 -6.38 -8.95
C HIS A 180 2.77 -7.04 -10.27
N ALA A 181 4.06 -7.17 -10.54
CA ALA A 181 4.58 -8.13 -11.50
C ALA A 181 4.89 -9.45 -10.79
N PHE A 182 4.80 -10.55 -11.52
CA PHE A 182 5.32 -11.83 -11.06
C PHE A 182 6.28 -12.39 -12.08
N ASP A 183 7.50 -12.68 -11.63
CA ASP A 183 8.60 -13.19 -12.45
C ASP A 183 9.46 -14.13 -11.62
N GLU A 184 9.91 -15.23 -12.20
CA GLU A 184 10.81 -16.23 -11.57
C GLU A 184 10.44 -16.70 -10.14
N GLY A 185 9.15 -16.74 -9.80
CA GLY A 185 8.71 -17.16 -8.45
C GLY A 185 8.54 -16.01 -7.46
N LEU A 186 8.91 -14.79 -7.84
CA LEU A 186 8.84 -13.60 -7.03
C LEU A 186 7.67 -12.71 -7.45
N SER A 187 6.92 -12.21 -6.47
CA SER A 187 6.02 -11.09 -6.68
C SER A 187 6.65 -9.78 -6.24
N THR A 188 6.78 -8.88 -7.19
CA THR A 188 7.34 -7.54 -7.01
C THR A 188 6.22 -6.50 -7.06
N PRO A 189 5.97 -5.73 -6.00
CA PRO A 189 5.05 -4.61 -6.04
C PRO A 189 5.63 -3.50 -6.91
N CYS A 190 4.88 -3.04 -7.90
CA CYS A 190 5.36 -1.99 -8.81
C CYS A 190 4.60 -0.69 -8.62
N VAL A 191 3.31 -0.77 -8.30
CA VAL A 191 2.43 0.40 -8.20
C VAL A 191 1.53 0.26 -6.99
N TYR A 192 1.39 1.33 -6.22
CA TYR A 192 0.36 1.48 -5.20
C TYR A 192 -0.54 2.65 -5.56
N ALA A 193 -1.85 2.52 -5.37
CA ALA A 193 -2.81 3.58 -5.60
C ALA A 193 -3.72 3.74 -4.38
N LEU A 194 -3.92 4.97 -3.94
CA LEU A 194 -4.94 5.33 -2.96
C LEU A 194 -6.18 5.79 -3.73
N LEU A 195 -7.26 5.02 -3.64
CA LEU A 195 -8.46 5.24 -4.45
C LEU A 195 -9.63 5.74 -3.59
N ALA A 196 -10.41 6.68 -4.12
CA ALA A 196 -11.58 7.24 -3.45
C ALA A 196 -12.75 6.25 -3.36
N ASP A 197 -12.87 5.32 -4.30
CA ASP A 197 -13.92 4.31 -4.35
C ASP A 197 -13.50 3.10 -5.22
N LYS A 198 -14.49 2.27 -5.60
CA LYS A 198 -14.38 1.08 -6.47
C LYS A 198 -15.17 1.22 -7.78
N SER A 199 -15.47 2.45 -8.19
CA SER A 199 -16.19 2.69 -9.43
C SER A 199 -15.35 2.31 -10.64
N GLU A 200 -16.02 1.92 -11.72
CA GLU A 200 -15.37 1.66 -13.01
C GLU A 200 -14.58 2.88 -13.51
N GLU A 201 -15.13 4.08 -13.32
CA GLU A 201 -14.49 5.36 -13.64
C GLU A 201 -13.16 5.54 -12.90
N THR A 202 -13.14 5.24 -11.59
CA THR A 202 -11.93 5.35 -10.78
C THR A 202 -10.83 4.38 -11.21
N TYR A 203 -11.20 3.16 -11.60
CA TYR A 203 -10.23 2.22 -12.16
C TYR A 203 -9.79 2.60 -13.57
N TYR A 204 -10.68 3.13 -14.40
CA TYR A 204 -10.33 3.61 -15.73
C TYR A 204 -9.24 4.68 -15.65
N ASP A 205 -9.39 5.64 -14.75
CA ASP A 205 -8.38 6.70 -14.58
C ASP A 205 -7.06 6.17 -14.00
N LEU A 206 -7.11 5.22 -13.07
CA LEU A 206 -5.91 4.54 -12.57
C LEU A 206 -5.15 3.87 -13.72
N PHE A 207 -5.81 2.99 -14.46
CA PHE A 207 -5.15 2.19 -15.49
C PHE A 207 -4.76 3.03 -16.71
N SER A 208 -5.58 4.01 -17.12
CA SER A 208 -5.22 4.93 -18.20
C SER A 208 -4.02 5.81 -17.85
N THR A 209 -3.98 6.34 -16.62
CA THR A 209 -2.82 7.11 -16.15
C THR A 209 -1.57 6.24 -16.11
N LEU A 210 -1.67 5.03 -15.56
CA LEU A 210 -0.54 4.11 -15.48
C LEU A 210 -0.01 3.71 -16.86
N ILE A 211 -0.89 3.28 -17.76
CA ILE A 211 -0.51 2.83 -19.11
C ILE A 211 0.08 3.98 -19.91
N LYS A 212 -0.50 5.19 -19.83
CA LYS A 212 0.07 6.39 -20.44
C LYS A 212 1.51 6.64 -19.96
N ASN A 213 1.74 6.62 -18.65
CA ASN A 213 3.08 6.83 -18.08
C ASN A 213 4.06 5.72 -18.48
N ILE A 214 3.62 4.45 -18.54
CA ILE A 214 4.44 3.33 -19.02
C ILE A 214 4.91 3.57 -20.46
N ILE A 215 3.98 3.96 -21.34
CA ILE A 215 4.29 4.24 -22.75
C ILE A 215 5.24 5.43 -22.87
N GLU A 216 5.00 6.51 -22.13
CA GLU A 216 5.88 7.70 -22.14
C GLU A 216 7.31 7.39 -21.64
N ILE A 217 7.45 6.53 -20.61
CA ILE A 217 8.74 6.23 -19.98
C ILE A 217 9.51 5.10 -20.69
N SER A 218 8.81 4.06 -21.13
CA SER A 218 9.41 2.80 -21.62
C SER A 218 9.22 2.57 -23.11
N ASN A 219 8.34 3.35 -23.76
CA ASN A 219 7.97 3.21 -25.17
C ASN A 219 7.47 1.80 -25.56
N MET A 220 7.03 1.00 -24.58
CA MET A 220 6.45 -0.32 -24.79
C MET A 220 5.61 -0.77 -23.59
N ILE A 221 4.74 -1.75 -23.82
CA ILE A 221 4.06 -2.53 -22.77
C ILE A 221 3.87 -3.97 -23.26
N LYS A 222 4.39 -4.95 -22.51
CA LYS A 222 4.29 -6.39 -22.85
C LYS A 222 3.10 -7.10 -22.21
N LEU A 223 2.25 -6.37 -21.48
CA LEU A 223 1.13 -6.92 -20.74
C LEU A 223 0.22 -7.77 -21.64
N GLU A 224 0.21 -9.08 -21.40
CA GLU A 224 -0.67 -10.04 -22.07
C GLU A 224 -1.89 -10.35 -21.19
N TYR A 225 -1.66 -10.43 -19.87
CA TYR A 225 -2.66 -10.89 -18.92
C TYR A 225 -2.59 -10.18 -17.56
N ILE A 226 -3.75 -9.81 -17.03
CA ILE A 226 -3.90 -9.31 -15.66
C ILE A 226 -4.78 -10.23 -14.80
N THR A 227 -4.26 -10.61 -13.65
CA THR A 227 -5.00 -11.31 -12.58
C THR A 227 -5.59 -10.30 -11.62
N ILE A 228 -6.89 -10.41 -11.39
CA ILE A 228 -7.60 -9.57 -10.41
C ILE A 228 -8.47 -10.43 -9.50
N ASP A 229 -8.93 -9.87 -8.39
CA ASP A 229 -10.13 -10.40 -7.73
C ASP A 229 -11.36 -10.24 -8.65
N PHE A 230 -12.46 -10.94 -8.38
CA PHE A 230 -13.72 -10.89 -9.15
C PHE A 230 -14.47 -9.56 -8.96
N GLU A 231 -13.80 -8.47 -9.32
CA GLU A 231 -14.29 -7.11 -9.26
C GLU A 231 -14.73 -6.66 -10.66
N ALA A 232 -16.04 -6.53 -10.85
CA ALA A 232 -16.64 -6.23 -12.14
C ALA A 232 -16.15 -4.90 -12.74
N ALA A 233 -15.90 -3.90 -11.89
CA ALA A 233 -15.43 -2.58 -12.31
C ALA A 233 -14.09 -2.66 -13.05
N VAL A 234 -13.08 -3.33 -12.46
CA VAL A 234 -11.77 -3.49 -13.09
C VAL A 234 -11.88 -4.30 -14.39
N LYS A 235 -12.62 -5.41 -14.37
CA LYS A 235 -12.88 -6.22 -15.57
C LYS A 235 -13.46 -5.37 -16.71
N ASN A 236 -14.48 -4.55 -16.41
CA ASN A 236 -15.13 -3.72 -17.42
C ASN A 236 -14.16 -2.70 -18.03
N VAL A 237 -13.25 -2.11 -17.23
CA VAL A 237 -12.21 -1.21 -17.75
C VAL A 237 -11.36 -1.90 -18.81
N PHE A 238 -10.84 -3.08 -18.52
CA PHE A 238 -10.02 -3.82 -19.48
C PHE A 238 -10.82 -4.26 -20.71
N TYR A 239 -12.06 -4.72 -20.53
CA TYR A 239 -12.88 -5.16 -21.67
C TYR A 239 -13.27 -4.00 -22.59
N LYS A 240 -13.55 -2.82 -22.03
CA LYS A 240 -13.95 -1.63 -22.81
C LYS A 240 -12.76 -0.91 -23.45
N HIS A 241 -11.64 -0.80 -22.75
CA HIS A 241 -10.54 0.08 -23.15
C HIS A 241 -9.25 -0.66 -23.56
N TYR A 242 -9.09 -1.92 -23.16
CA TYR A 242 -7.89 -2.72 -23.41
C TYR A 242 -8.25 -4.15 -23.85
N PRO A 243 -9.06 -4.35 -24.91
CA PRO A 243 -9.68 -5.63 -25.25
C PRO A 243 -8.67 -6.73 -25.65
N HIS A 244 -7.43 -6.36 -25.96
CA HIS A 244 -6.34 -7.29 -26.26
C HIS A 244 -5.72 -7.92 -25.02
N ILE A 245 -5.93 -7.32 -23.84
CA ILE A 245 -5.39 -7.80 -22.57
C ILE A 245 -6.38 -8.80 -21.97
N GLN A 246 -5.90 -10.00 -21.67
CA GLN A 246 -6.74 -11.01 -21.04
C GLN A 246 -6.92 -10.67 -19.56
N VAL A 247 -8.15 -10.79 -19.07
CA VAL A 247 -8.50 -10.67 -17.65
C VAL A 247 -8.88 -12.04 -17.14
N LYS A 248 -8.32 -12.44 -16.00
CA LYS A 248 -8.70 -13.67 -15.29
C LYS A 248 -8.82 -13.37 -13.81
N GLY A 249 -9.77 -14.05 -13.19
CA GLY A 249 -9.94 -14.06 -11.76
C GLY A 249 -8.89 -14.93 -11.08
N CYS A 250 -8.66 -14.65 -9.81
CA CYS A 250 -7.83 -15.49 -8.94
C CYS A 250 -8.57 -16.80 -8.58
N LEU A 251 -7.93 -17.96 -8.76
CA LEU A 251 -8.50 -19.28 -8.44
C LEU A 251 -8.87 -19.41 -6.96
N PHE A 252 -8.07 -18.81 -6.07
CA PHE A 252 -8.35 -18.81 -4.64
C PHE A 252 -9.63 -18.05 -4.34
N HIS A 253 -9.82 -16.88 -4.96
CA HIS A 253 -11.03 -16.08 -4.77
C HIS A 253 -12.26 -16.73 -5.39
N TYR A 254 -12.10 -17.40 -6.53
CA TYR A 254 -13.13 -18.25 -7.13
C TYR A 254 -13.59 -19.33 -6.16
N GLY A 255 -12.67 -20.18 -5.68
CA GLY A 255 -13.00 -21.26 -4.73
C GLY A 255 -13.59 -20.73 -3.42
N LYS A 256 -13.07 -19.62 -2.90
CA LYS A 256 -13.58 -18.93 -1.71
C LYS A 256 -15.01 -18.41 -1.92
N ALA A 257 -15.32 -17.87 -3.10
CA ALA A 257 -16.66 -17.40 -3.44
C ALA A 257 -17.65 -18.57 -3.56
N LEU A 258 -17.26 -19.66 -4.23
CA LEU A 258 -18.07 -20.88 -4.29
C LEU A 258 -18.37 -21.41 -2.89
N PHE A 259 -17.34 -21.57 -2.05
CA PHE A 259 -17.52 -22.11 -0.70
C PHE A 259 -18.35 -21.19 0.19
N ARG A 260 -18.19 -19.86 0.07
CA ARG A 260 -19.04 -18.89 0.77
C ARG A 260 -20.51 -19.03 0.40
N ASN A 261 -20.83 -19.25 -0.88
CA ASN A 261 -22.21 -19.51 -1.29
C ASN A 261 -22.70 -20.85 -0.72
N PHE A 262 -21.87 -21.89 -0.76
CA PHE A 262 -22.16 -23.20 -0.17
C PHE A 262 -22.51 -23.09 1.33
N VAL A 263 -21.75 -22.28 2.09
CA VAL A 263 -22.01 -22.00 3.51
C VAL A 263 -23.34 -21.25 3.69
N LYS A 264 -23.67 -20.27 2.84
CA LYS A 264 -24.96 -19.54 2.90
C LYS A 264 -26.16 -20.46 2.71
N LEU A 265 -25.98 -21.57 1.99
CA LEU A 265 -26.98 -22.60 1.75
C LEU A 265 -27.02 -23.65 2.85
N ASN A 266 -26.37 -23.38 3.99
CA ASN A 266 -26.28 -24.26 5.17
C ASN A 266 -25.57 -25.60 4.91
N LEU A 267 -24.72 -25.67 3.86
CA LEU A 267 -23.99 -26.89 3.52
C LEU A 267 -22.61 -27.00 4.21
N LYS A 268 -22.28 -26.11 5.14
CA LYS A 268 -20.99 -26.13 5.84
C LYS A 268 -20.78 -27.40 6.65
N THR A 269 -21.74 -27.73 7.52
CA THR A 269 -21.68 -28.95 8.34
C THR A 269 -21.80 -30.21 7.48
N PRO A 270 -22.77 -30.30 6.54
CA PRO A 270 -22.81 -31.38 5.55
C PRO A 270 -21.49 -31.60 4.81
N PHE A 271 -20.80 -30.53 4.38
CA PHE A 271 -19.51 -30.64 3.70
C PHE A 271 -18.42 -31.31 4.57
N GLN A 272 -18.49 -31.12 5.89
CA GLN A 272 -17.52 -31.71 6.82
C GLN A 272 -17.83 -33.18 7.10
N GLU A 273 -19.11 -33.54 7.17
CA GLU A 273 -19.57 -34.85 7.62
C GLU A 273 -19.82 -35.83 6.46
N ASP A 274 -20.32 -35.33 5.31
CA ASP A 274 -20.64 -36.13 4.13
C ASP A 274 -19.49 -36.09 3.10
N GLU A 275 -18.89 -37.26 2.87
CA GLU A 275 -17.80 -37.42 1.91
C GLU A 275 -18.25 -37.25 0.45
N SER A 276 -19.43 -37.73 0.09
CA SER A 276 -20.00 -37.61 -1.25
C SER A 276 -20.20 -36.14 -1.63
N LEU A 277 -20.81 -35.36 -0.74
CA LEU A 277 -21.00 -33.92 -0.93
C LEU A 277 -19.66 -33.17 -1.04
N ARG A 278 -18.72 -33.50 -0.15
CA ARG A 278 -17.39 -32.88 -0.15
C ARG A 278 -16.62 -33.16 -1.44
N ASN A 279 -16.62 -34.41 -1.91
CA ASN A 279 -15.94 -34.81 -3.12
C ASN A 279 -16.61 -34.20 -4.36
N TRP A 280 -17.94 -34.16 -4.38
CA TRP A 280 -18.70 -33.47 -5.43
C TRP A 280 -18.33 -31.99 -5.52
N PHE A 281 -18.38 -31.25 -4.40
CA PHE A 281 -18.04 -29.83 -4.37
C PHE A 281 -16.59 -29.57 -4.80
N ARG A 282 -15.64 -30.39 -4.33
CA ARG A 282 -14.22 -30.28 -4.71
C ARG A 282 -14.03 -30.52 -6.20
N SER A 283 -14.72 -31.52 -6.76
CA SER A 283 -14.69 -31.81 -8.20
C SER A 283 -15.28 -30.65 -9.00
N PHE A 284 -16.40 -30.08 -8.53
CA PHE A 284 -17.03 -28.93 -9.16
C PHE A 284 -16.11 -27.70 -9.17
N ALA A 285 -15.47 -27.38 -8.02
CA ALA A 285 -14.50 -26.29 -7.95
C ALA A 285 -13.25 -26.55 -8.83
N ALA A 286 -12.89 -27.81 -9.07
CA ALA A 286 -11.76 -28.21 -9.89
C ALA A 286 -12.03 -28.14 -11.40
N ILE A 287 -13.27 -27.91 -11.86
CA ILE A 287 -13.59 -27.67 -13.28
C ILE A 287 -12.72 -26.53 -13.84
N ALA A 288 -12.41 -25.52 -13.03
CA ALA A 288 -11.50 -24.42 -13.37
C ALA A 288 -10.10 -24.86 -13.82
N LEU A 289 -9.71 -26.11 -13.57
CA LEU A 289 -8.41 -26.67 -13.92
C LEU A 289 -8.45 -27.57 -15.16
N LEU A 290 -9.62 -27.80 -15.75
CA LEU A 290 -9.78 -28.59 -16.97
C LEU A 290 -9.53 -27.74 -18.22
N PRO A 291 -9.16 -28.34 -19.36
CA PRO A 291 -9.21 -27.66 -20.65
C PRO A 291 -10.55 -26.94 -20.83
N GLU A 292 -10.53 -25.73 -21.38
CA GLU A 292 -11.75 -24.92 -21.54
C GLU A 292 -12.84 -25.65 -22.35
N THR A 293 -12.43 -26.48 -23.31
CA THR A 293 -13.31 -27.35 -24.11
C THR A 293 -14.06 -28.39 -23.31
N ASP A 294 -13.52 -28.83 -22.17
CA ASP A 294 -14.03 -29.95 -21.38
C ASP A 294 -14.82 -29.45 -20.16
N MET A 295 -14.76 -28.15 -19.87
CA MET A 295 -15.41 -27.55 -18.69
C MET A 295 -16.93 -27.71 -18.71
N GLU A 296 -17.56 -27.54 -19.87
CA GLU A 296 -19.01 -27.63 -20.02
C GLU A 296 -19.49 -29.06 -19.79
N GLU A 297 -18.82 -30.04 -20.41
CA GLU A 297 -19.14 -31.47 -20.24
C GLU A 297 -18.95 -31.91 -18.78
N ALA A 298 -17.84 -31.51 -18.13
CA ALA A 298 -17.59 -31.82 -16.74
C ALA A 298 -18.63 -31.18 -15.79
N SER A 299 -19.05 -29.94 -16.07
CA SER A 299 -20.13 -29.26 -15.35
C SER A 299 -21.44 -30.03 -15.48
N GLN A 300 -21.79 -30.45 -16.70
CA GLN A 300 -23.02 -31.19 -16.98
C GLN A 300 -23.02 -32.57 -16.29
N TYR A 301 -21.88 -33.29 -16.33
CA TYR A 301 -21.71 -34.54 -15.59
C TYR A 301 -21.93 -34.35 -14.09
N LEU A 302 -21.32 -33.35 -13.47
CA LEU A 302 -21.49 -33.11 -12.04
C LEU A 302 -22.91 -32.68 -11.66
N ARG A 303 -23.67 -32.06 -12.57
CA ARG A 303 -25.09 -31.75 -12.35
C ARG A 303 -25.96 -33.00 -12.33
N THR A 304 -25.64 -34.02 -13.14
CA THR A 304 -26.39 -35.29 -13.16
C THR A 304 -25.99 -36.21 -12.02
N THR A 305 -24.74 -36.13 -11.53
CA THR A 305 -24.24 -36.94 -10.42
C THR A 305 -24.25 -36.21 -9.07
N LYS A 306 -25.07 -35.17 -8.90
CA LYS A 306 -25.17 -34.42 -7.64
C LYS A 306 -25.77 -35.28 -6.51
N PRO A 307 -25.30 -35.17 -5.24
CA PRO A 307 -25.90 -35.86 -4.11
C PRO A 307 -27.38 -35.49 -3.89
N LEU A 308 -28.26 -36.49 -3.90
CA LEU A 308 -29.72 -36.29 -3.78
C LEU A 308 -30.16 -35.78 -2.40
N LEU A 309 -29.41 -36.11 -1.33
CA LEU A 309 -29.73 -35.70 0.04
C LEU A 309 -29.78 -34.17 0.22
N TYR A 310 -29.05 -33.43 -0.61
CA TYR A 310 -28.93 -31.97 -0.54
C TYR A 310 -29.37 -31.28 -1.83
N GLU A 311 -30.21 -31.96 -2.62
CA GLU A 311 -30.54 -31.56 -3.99
C GLU A 311 -30.98 -30.10 -4.09
N ARG A 312 -31.94 -29.66 -3.26
CA ARG A 312 -32.47 -28.28 -3.29
C ARG A 312 -31.38 -27.24 -3.06
N GLN A 313 -30.49 -27.48 -2.10
CA GLN A 313 -29.38 -26.57 -1.79
C GLN A 313 -28.36 -26.58 -2.93
N ILE A 314 -28.06 -27.75 -3.49
CA ILE A 314 -27.14 -27.86 -4.63
C ILE A 314 -27.71 -27.13 -5.85
N ASP A 315 -28.99 -27.25 -6.15
CA ASP A 315 -29.62 -26.52 -7.27
C ASP A 315 -29.55 -25.00 -7.08
N SER A 316 -29.76 -24.53 -5.85
CA SER A 316 -29.58 -23.11 -5.52
C SER A 316 -28.12 -22.64 -5.68
N PHE A 317 -27.15 -23.52 -5.37
CA PHE A 317 -25.73 -23.25 -5.61
C PHE A 317 -25.40 -23.21 -7.11
N LEU A 318 -25.95 -24.12 -7.89
CA LEU A 318 -25.77 -24.19 -9.34
C LEU A 318 -26.38 -22.96 -10.04
N GLU A 319 -27.58 -22.52 -9.64
CA GLU A 319 -28.20 -21.29 -10.15
C GLU A 319 -27.33 -20.05 -9.85
N TYR A 320 -26.79 -19.97 -8.62
CA TYR A 320 -25.82 -18.93 -8.28
C TYR A 320 -24.58 -18.99 -9.18
N HIS A 321 -24.04 -20.19 -9.41
CA HIS A 321 -22.88 -20.39 -10.27
C HIS A 321 -23.19 -19.97 -11.70
N ASP A 322 -24.30 -20.39 -12.29
CA ASP A 322 -24.69 -20.03 -13.65
C ASP A 322 -24.84 -18.52 -13.84
N ARG A 323 -25.52 -17.86 -12.90
CA ARG A 323 -25.69 -16.40 -12.92
C ARG A 323 -24.37 -15.64 -12.80
N THR A 324 -23.41 -16.18 -12.05
CA THR A 324 -22.16 -15.46 -11.69
C THR A 324 -20.99 -15.81 -12.60
N TYR A 325 -20.92 -17.07 -13.02
CA TYR A 325 -19.78 -17.74 -13.67
C TYR A 325 -20.15 -18.53 -14.95
N GLY A 326 -21.42 -18.51 -15.37
CA GLY A 326 -21.84 -19.11 -16.64
C GLY A 326 -21.29 -18.38 -17.87
N ILE A 327 -21.51 -18.94 -19.06
CA ILE A 327 -20.95 -18.44 -20.33
C ILE A 327 -21.32 -16.97 -20.61
N GLN A 328 -22.56 -16.58 -20.31
CA GLN A 328 -23.08 -15.23 -20.51
C GLN A 328 -23.02 -14.36 -19.24
N SER A 329 -22.34 -14.83 -18.20
CA SER A 329 -22.31 -14.16 -16.90
C SER A 329 -21.30 -13.00 -16.87
N SER A 330 -21.25 -12.32 -15.72
CA SER A 330 -20.24 -11.29 -15.46
C SER A 330 -18.82 -11.86 -15.42
N PHE A 331 -18.63 -13.15 -15.13
CA PHE A 331 -17.32 -13.76 -14.95
C PHE A 331 -17.23 -15.12 -15.66
N PRO A 332 -17.19 -15.13 -17.01
CA PRO A 332 -17.33 -16.35 -17.80
C PRO A 332 -16.20 -17.37 -17.59
N PRO A 333 -16.37 -18.65 -18.01
CA PRO A 333 -15.40 -19.73 -17.84
C PRO A 333 -13.95 -19.38 -18.13
N LYS A 334 -13.70 -18.71 -19.26
CA LYS A 334 -12.37 -18.23 -19.67
C LYS A 334 -11.68 -17.37 -18.60
N MET A 335 -12.45 -16.63 -17.80
CA MET A 335 -11.93 -15.76 -16.75
C MET A 335 -11.50 -16.54 -15.51
N TYR A 336 -12.10 -17.68 -15.16
CA TYR A 336 -11.66 -18.48 -14.00
C TYR A 336 -10.94 -19.77 -14.40
N ASN A 337 -10.70 -19.98 -15.69
CA ASN A 337 -9.91 -21.10 -16.19
C ASN A 337 -8.40 -20.90 -15.94
N HIS A 338 -7.81 -21.90 -15.29
CA HIS A 338 -6.39 -21.99 -14.99
C HIS A 338 -5.74 -23.28 -15.52
N TYR A 339 -6.33 -23.91 -16.54
CA TYR A 339 -5.69 -25.05 -17.20
C TYR A 339 -4.33 -24.65 -17.77
N ARG A 340 -3.32 -25.49 -17.49
CA ARG A 340 -1.91 -25.25 -17.83
C ARG A 340 -1.39 -23.86 -17.43
N ASN A 341 -1.99 -23.21 -16.43
CA ASN A 341 -1.42 -21.98 -15.89
C ASN A 341 -0.17 -22.33 -15.09
N LEU A 342 0.99 -21.98 -15.65
CA LEU A 342 2.31 -22.10 -15.03
C LEU A 342 2.64 -20.92 -14.11
N ASN A 343 1.90 -19.82 -14.25
CA ASN A 343 2.00 -18.65 -13.39
C ASN A 343 1.14 -18.82 -12.12
N PRO A 344 1.33 -17.98 -11.09
CA PRO A 344 0.51 -18.00 -9.89
C PRO A 344 -0.98 -18.01 -10.21
N ARG A 345 -1.65 -19.08 -9.78
CA ARG A 345 -3.11 -19.22 -9.88
C ARG A 345 -3.83 -18.45 -8.77
N THR A 346 -3.08 -17.99 -7.77
CA THR A 346 -3.58 -17.27 -6.60
C THR A 346 -2.78 -15.99 -6.40
N ILE A 347 -3.42 -14.99 -5.78
CA ILE A 347 -2.77 -13.78 -5.29
C ILE A 347 -2.47 -13.86 -3.79
N ASN A 348 -2.22 -15.07 -3.28
CA ASN A 348 -1.95 -15.31 -1.85
C ASN A 348 -0.76 -14.51 -1.32
N TYR A 349 0.22 -14.22 -2.18
CA TYR A 349 1.36 -13.38 -1.83
C TYR A 349 0.96 -11.91 -1.63
N LEU A 350 0.00 -11.38 -2.43
CA LEU A 350 -0.57 -10.05 -2.24
C LEU A 350 -1.39 -10.01 -0.94
N GLU A 351 -2.30 -10.97 -0.73
CA GLU A 351 -3.08 -11.07 0.51
C GLU A 351 -2.15 -11.21 1.73
N GLY A 352 -1.07 -12.00 1.61
CA GLY A 352 -0.05 -12.19 2.64
C GLY A 352 0.66 -10.89 3.00
N ARG A 353 1.06 -10.10 2.00
CA ARG A 353 1.64 -8.75 2.17
C ARG A 353 0.65 -7.81 2.86
N HIS A 354 -0.60 -7.74 2.40
CA HIS A 354 -1.63 -6.93 3.04
C HIS A 354 -1.94 -7.39 4.48
N ASN A 355 -1.84 -8.68 4.77
CA ASN A 355 -1.98 -9.18 6.14
C ASN A 355 -0.77 -8.82 7.02
N LYS A 356 0.45 -8.79 6.48
CA LYS A 356 1.64 -8.28 7.17
C LYS A 356 1.47 -6.80 7.52
N TRP A 357 0.94 -6.02 6.61
CA TRP A 357 0.55 -4.63 6.84
C TRP A 357 -0.47 -4.47 7.97
N LYS A 358 -1.55 -5.25 7.95
CA LYS A 358 -2.55 -5.26 9.05
C LYS A 358 -1.91 -5.55 10.40
N LYS A 359 -0.97 -6.52 10.47
CA LYS A 359 -0.26 -6.86 11.70
C LYS A 359 0.70 -5.77 12.20
N ARG A 360 1.26 -4.97 11.29
CA ARG A 360 2.15 -3.84 11.61
C ARG A 360 1.39 -2.56 11.95
N ALA A 361 0.16 -2.42 11.49
CA ALA A 361 -0.67 -1.25 11.75
C ALA A 361 -1.01 -1.16 13.25
N ILE A 362 -0.66 -0.05 13.89
CA ILE A 362 -0.98 0.21 15.30
C ILE A 362 -2.49 0.38 15.50
N LYS A 363 -3.19 0.85 14.47
CA LYS A 363 -4.64 1.06 14.44
C LYS A 363 -5.20 0.89 13.02
N PRO A 364 -6.50 0.64 12.85
CA PRO A 364 -7.16 0.73 11.55
C PRO A 364 -6.99 2.14 10.95
N HIS A 365 -6.95 2.23 9.62
CA HIS A 365 -6.89 3.49 8.88
C HIS A 365 -5.72 4.39 9.28
N ASN A 366 -4.52 3.94 8.92
CA ASN A 366 -3.28 4.66 9.13
C ASN A 366 -3.31 6.03 8.44
N ASP A 367 -2.53 7.00 8.93
CA ASP A 367 -2.37 8.23 8.16
C ASP A 367 -1.61 7.97 6.85
N ILE A 368 -1.67 8.94 5.94
CA ILE A 368 -1.05 8.82 4.61
C ILE A 368 0.46 8.57 4.68
N TYR A 369 1.14 9.10 5.69
CA TYR A 369 2.59 8.96 5.83
C TYR A 369 2.95 7.55 6.27
N ALA A 370 2.22 6.99 7.24
CA ALA A 370 2.37 5.60 7.64
C ALA A 370 2.11 4.64 6.47
N CYS A 371 1.15 4.95 5.58
CA CYS A 371 0.94 4.15 4.36
C CYS A 371 2.12 4.26 3.39
N ILE A 372 2.64 5.47 3.16
CA ILE A 372 3.82 5.68 2.31
C ILE A 372 5.04 4.94 2.87
N ASP A 373 5.26 4.95 4.18
CA ASP A 373 6.37 4.22 4.81
C ASP A 373 6.21 2.71 4.63
N MET A 374 4.98 2.19 4.69
CA MET A 374 4.70 0.78 4.38
C MET A 374 5.00 0.43 2.92
N PHE A 375 4.71 1.32 1.97
CA PHE A 375 5.04 1.11 0.56
C PHE A 375 6.56 1.06 0.34
N LYS A 376 7.29 1.98 0.98
CA LYS A 376 8.76 2.00 0.93
C LYS A 376 9.38 0.75 1.53
N ASP A 377 8.91 0.32 2.70
CA ASP A 377 9.37 -0.91 3.34
C ASP A 377 9.20 -2.13 2.43
N GLU A 378 8.15 -2.16 1.60
CA GLU A 378 7.93 -3.25 0.65
C GLU A 378 8.80 -3.17 -0.60
N GLN A 379 9.10 -1.97 -1.10
CA GLN A 379 10.02 -1.74 -2.22
C GLN A 379 11.48 -2.01 -1.83
N LEU A 380 11.84 -1.89 -0.54
CA LEU A 380 13.19 -2.16 -0.03
C LEU A 380 13.46 -3.65 0.23
N LEU A 381 12.45 -4.53 0.10
CA LEU A 381 12.68 -5.96 0.17
C LEU A 381 13.49 -6.38 -1.08
N PRO A 382 14.61 -7.08 -0.93
CA PRO A 382 15.47 -7.43 -2.05
C PRO A 382 14.67 -8.18 -3.12
N MET A 383 14.85 -7.75 -4.37
CA MET A 383 14.44 -8.48 -5.58
C MET A 383 15.10 -9.85 -5.59
#